data_AF-A0A7J5DVQ8-F1
#
_entry.id   AF-A0A7J5DVQ8-F1
#
_cell.length_a   1.000
_cell.length_b   1.000
_cell.length_c   1.000
_cell.angle_alpha   90.00
_cell.angle_beta   90.00
_cell.angle_gamma   90.00
#
_symmetry.space_group_name_H-M   'P 1'
#
loop_
_entity.id
_entity.type
_entity.pdbx_description
1 polymer ?
#
loop_
_entity_poly.entity_id
_entity_poly.type
_entity_poly.pdbx_seq_one_letter_code
_entity_poly.pdbx_strand_id
1 'polypeptide(L)'
;MFAELGTRLAGALSIGDLKTDGAPAQGLDLVVEQIKGVLTALDQGITDLEANKFPVDGFIRSASFGMGEEASRIAYHHTRAHGVVVDTLKGMKSDLEKFHASVLDAQALVTRTDEQAQADLTRIVARTENIDLGQQGHVDAQNDHTGDVPSDEPPAADDSDETDEDAS
;
A
#
# COMPACT_ATOMS: atom_id res chain seq x y z
N MET A 1 33.49 -14.60 15.59
CA MET A 1 32.80 -13.29 15.58
C MET A 1 31.84 -13.12 14.40
N PHE A 2 32.22 -13.46 13.15
CA PHE A 2 31.27 -13.51 12.02
C PHE A 2 30.09 -14.48 12.22
N ALA A 3 30.32 -15.58 12.96
CA ALA A 3 29.27 -16.54 13.31
C ALA A 3 28.16 -15.93 14.18
N GLU A 4 28.48 -15.10 15.17
CA GLU A 4 27.46 -14.44 16.00
C GLU A 4 26.68 -13.36 15.26
N LEU A 5 27.35 -12.58 14.40
CA LEU A 5 26.68 -11.61 13.54
C LEU A 5 25.76 -12.34 12.54
N GLY A 6 26.22 -13.44 11.95
CA GLY A 6 25.43 -14.29 11.08
C GLY A 6 24.24 -14.96 11.78
N THR A 7 24.39 -15.34 13.05
CA THR A 7 23.30 -15.95 13.83
C THR A 7 22.27 -14.91 14.26
N ARG A 8 22.69 -13.68 14.57
CA ARG A 8 21.81 -12.56 14.89
C ARG A 8 21.08 -12.02 13.66
N LEU A 9 21.77 -11.94 12.52
CA LEU A 9 21.15 -11.60 11.25
C LEU A 9 20.16 -12.69 10.82
N ALA A 10 20.50 -13.99 10.99
CA ALA A 10 19.60 -15.10 10.71
C ALA A 10 18.37 -15.13 11.64
N GLY A 11 18.53 -14.72 12.90
CA GLY A 11 17.41 -14.53 13.82
C GLY A 11 16.48 -13.38 13.39
N ALA A 12 17.04 -12.28 12.89
CA ALA A 12 16.28 -11.15 12.34
C ALA A 12 15.69 -11.42 10.94
N LEU A 13 16.31 -12.30 10.16
CA LEU A 13 15.91 -12.75 8.82
C LEU A 13 15.07 -14.03 8.84
N SER A 14 14.54 -14.45 10.00
CA SER A 14 13.57 -15.54 10.08
C SER A 14 12.23 -15.08 9.46
N ILE A 15 12.22 -15.06 8.12
CA ILE A 15 11.12 -14.74 7.20
C ILE A 15 10.21 -15.98 7.01
N GLY A 16 10.33 -16.98 7.89
CA GLY A 16 9.49 -18.17 7.87
C GLY A 16 8.24 -17.93 8.69
N ASP A 17 7.09 -17.88 8.02
CA ASP A 17 5.74 -17.85 8.59
C ASP A 17 5.08 -16.46 8.77
N LEU A 18 5.15 -15.63 7.72
CA LEU A 18 4.23 -14.49 7.57
C LEU A 18 2.85 -14.99 7.13
N LYS A 19 2.09 -15.56 8.06
CA LYS A 19 0.66 -15.78 7.88
C LYS A 19 -0.07 -14.46 8.12
N THR A 20 -0.26 -13.68 7.05
CA THR A 20 -0.99 -12.42 7.07
C THR A 20 -2.51 -12.69 7.04
N ASP A 21 -3.05 -13.26 8.12
CA ASP A 21 -4.51 -13.47 8.27
C ASP A 21 -5.23 -12.19 8.78
N GLY A 22 -4.53 -11.06 8.90
CA GLY A 22 -5.02 -9.77 9.40
C GLY A 22 -5.27 -8.72 8.32
N ALA A 23 -5.98 -7.64 8.67
CA ALA A 23 -6.28 -6.52 7.77
C ALA A 23 -4.99 -5.91 7.17
N PRO A 24 -4.99 -5.38 5.93
CA PRO A 24 -3.79 -4.91 5.25
C PRO A 24 -2.96 -3.89 6.07
N ALA A 25 -3.61 -3.06 6.89
CA ALA A 25 -2.95 -2.14 7.81
C ALA A 25 -2.13 -2.84 8.92
N GLN A 26 -2.63 -3.97 9.45
CA GLN A 26 -1.96 -4.74 10.50
C GLN A 26 -0.72 -5.48 9.98
N GLY A 27 -0.75 -5.89 8.70
CA GLY A 27 0.43 -6.47 8.04
C GLY A 27 1.56 -5.45 7.87
N LEU A 28 1.22 -4.19 7.58
CA LEU A 28 2.21 -3.12 7.43
C LEU A 28 2.85 -2.72 8.77
N ASP A 29 2.10 -2.74 9.88
CA ASP A 29 2.64 -2.47 11.22
C ASP A 29 3.73 -3.47 11.63
N LEU A 30 3.50 -4.77 11.38
CA LEU A 30 4.48 -5.82 11.66
C LEU A 30 5.76 -5.61 10.84
N VAL A 31 5.61 -5.24 9.57
CA VAL A 31 6.75 -4.94 8.69
C VAL A 31 7.53 -3.73 9.19
N VAL A 32 6.87 -2.67 9.67
CA VAL A 32 7.51 -1.49 10.26
C VAL A 32 8.35 -1.87 11.49
N GLU A 33 7.81 -2.70 12.38
CA GLU A 33 8.54 -3.16 13.58
C GLU A 33 9.78 -3.98 13.22
N GLN A 34 9.65 -4.90 12.26
CA GLN A 34 10.77 -5.71 11.80
C GLN A 34 11.87 -4.87 11.14
N ILE A 35 11.49 -3.90 10.29
CA ILE A 35 12.46 -3.00 9.66
C ILE A 35 13.24 -2.20 10.72
N LYS A 36 12.57 -1.70 11.77
CA LYS A 36 13.24 -1.02 12.89
C LYS A 36 14.23 -1.93 13.61
N GLY A 37 13.88 -3.20 13.81
CA GLY A 37 14.78 -4.20 14.38
C GLY A 37 16.06 -4.38 13.55
N VAL A 38 15.92 -4.51 12.23
CA VAL A 38 17.06 -4.65 11.31
C VAL A 38 17.89 -3.36 11.24
N LEU A 39 17.25 -2.18 11.20
CA LEU A 39 17.95 -0.88 11.24
C LEU A 39 18.81 -0.75 12.50
N THR A 40 18.27 -1.12 13.66
CA THR A 40 18.99 -1.09 14.94
C THR A 40 20.20 -2.03 14.92
N ALA A 41 20.03 -3.24 14.37
CA ALA A 41 21.12 -4.21 14.23
C ALA A 41 22.21 -3.72 13.27
N LEU A 42 21.84 -3.09 12.15
CA LEU A 42 22.78 -2.48 11.21
C LEU A 42 23.54 -1.32 11.85
N ASP A 43 22.86 -0.45 12.60
CA ASP A 43 23.50 0.68 13.29
C ASP A 43 24.50 0.22 14.34
N GLN A 44 24.16 -0.80 15.12
CA GLN A 44 25.10 -1.38 16.06
C GLN A 44 26.29 -2.02 15.32
N GLY A 45 26.05 -2.72 14.22
CA GLY A 45 27.11 -3.33 13.41
C GLY A 45 28.08 -2.31 12.82
N ILE A 46 27.55 -1.21 12.26
CA ILE A 46 28.36 -0.10 11.73
C ILE A 46 29.15 0.57 12.86
N THR A 47 28.49 0.87 13.98
CA THR A 47 29.15 1.49 15.15
C THR A 47 30.27 0.62 15.69
N ASP A 48 30.05 -0.70 15.81
CA ASP A 48 31.07 -1.64 16.26
C ASP A 48 32.28 -1.69 15.31
N LEU A 49 32.04 -1.62 13.99
CA LEU A 49 33.07 -1.64 12.96
C LEU A 49 33.85 -0.33 12.89
N GLU A 50 33.18 0.81 13.04
CA GLU A 50 33.79 2.15 12.97
C GLU A 50 34.49 2.57 14.26
N ALA A 51 33.86 2.37 15.42
CA ALA A 51 34.32 2.92 16.68
C ALA A 51 35.38 2.06 17.38
N ASN A 52 35.34 0.73 17.23
CA ASN A 52 36.13 -0.16 18.09
C ASN A 52 36.91 -1.25 17.38
N LYS A 53 36.44 -1.85 16.27
CA LYS A 53 37.05 -3.11 15.79
C LYS A 53 38.13 -2.97 14.75
N PHE A 54 38.06 -2.08 13.76
CA PHE A 54 39.08 -2.10 12.71
C PHE A 54 40.43 -1.48 13.10
N PRO A 55 40.49 -0.29 13.72
CA PRO A 55 41.77 0.31 14.09
C PRO A 55 42.50 -0.46 15.20
N VAL A 56 41.76 -1.22 16.02
CA VAL A 56 42.27 -1.86 17.24
C VAL A 56 42.40 -3.38 17.08
N ASP A 57 41.38 -4.10 16.60
CA ASP A 57 41.37 -5.58 16.50
C ASP A 57 41.62 -6.09 15.07
N GLY A 58 41.18 -5.34 14.06
CA GLY A 58 41.27 -5.70 12.65
C GLY A 58 42.54 -5.18 11.97
N PHE A 59 43.26 -4.24 12.58
CA PHE A 59 44.45 -3.64 11.99
C PHE A 59 45.62 -4.62 12.05
N ILE A 60 45.88 -5.26 10.91
CA ILE A 60 47.05 -6.11 10.73
C ILE A 60 48.20 -5.25 10.21
N ARG A 61 49.29 -5.16 10.98
CA ARG A 61 50.51 -4.46 10.53
C ARG A 61 51.05 -5.11 9.27
N SER A 62 51.58 -4.30 8.35
CA SER A 62 52.18 -4.79 7.09
C SER A 62 53.19 -5.92 7.32
N ALA A 63 54.03 -5.82 8.36
CA ALA A 63 55.01 -6.85 8.72
C ALA A 63 54.40 -8.23 9.06
N SER A 64 53.12 -8.29 9.44
CA SER A 64 52.41 -9.55 9.71
C SER A 64 51.99 -10.28 8.42
N PHE A 65 52.00 -9.61 7.27
CA PHE A 65 51.78 -10.21 5.96
C PHE A 65 53.06 -10.73 5.29
N GLY A 66 54.21 -10.63 5.97
CA GLY A 66 55.53 -11.08 5.49
C GLY A 66 56.48 -9.91 5.20
N MET A 67 57.49 -10.17 4.38
CA MET A 67 58.52 -9.20 3.99
C MET A 67 58.41 -8.83 2.51
N GLY A 68 58.79 -7.61 2.17
CA GLY A 68 58.87 -7.12 0.78
C GLY A 68 57.66 -6.31 0.32
N GLU A 69 57.65 -5.96 -0.96
CA GLU A 69 56.62 -5.10 -1.59
C GLU A 69 55.21 -5.69 -1.49
N GLU A 70 55.09 -7.01 -1.58
CA GLU A 70 53.82 -7.73 -1.50
C GLU A 70 53.12 -7.59 -0.14
N ALA A 71 53.89 -7.53 0.95
CA ALA A 71 53.33 -7.35 2.29
C ALA A 71 52.67 -5.97 2.46
N SER A 72 53.21 -4.95 1.78
CA SER A 72 52.62 -3.60 1.76
C SER A 72 51.35 -3.57 0.90
N ARG A 73 51.36 -4.27 -0.24
CA ARG A 73 50.21 -4.39 -1.14
C ARG A 73 49.04 -5.12 -0.48
N ILE A 74 49.30 -6.24 0.20
CA ILE A 74 48.27 -7.01 0.91
C ILE A 74 47.67 -6.21 2.05
N ALA A 75 48.49 -5.51 2.85
CA ALA A 75 48.01 -4.64 3.92
C ALA A 75 47.08 -3.53 3.39
N TYR A 76 47.46 -2.89 2.28
CA TYR A 76 46.63 -1.89 1.62
C TYR A 76 45.27 -2.46 1.17
N HIS A 77 45.28 -3.62 0.50
CA HIS A 77 44.04 -4.27 0.05
C HIS A 77 43.16 -4.72 1.22
N HIS A 78 43.75 -5.18 2.32
CA HIS A 78 43.03 -5.53 3.54
C HIS A 78 42.29 -4.32 4.14
N THR A 79 42.98 -3.17 4.27
CA THR A 79 42.34 -1.92 4.72
C THR A 79 41.25 -1.45 3.78
N ARG A 80 41.49 -1.53 2.46
CA ARG A 80 40.50 -1.15 1.46
C ARG A 80 39.27 -2.05 1.49
N ALA A 81 39.45 -3.37 1.65
CA ALA A 81 38.35 -4.32 1.74
C ALA A 81 37.45 -4.01 2.94
N HIS A 82 38.04 -3.65 4.09
CA HIS A 82 37.26 -3.22 5.23
C HIS A 82 36.46 -1.94 4.97
N GLY A 83 37.07 -0.93 4.34
CA GLY A 83 36.37 0.28 3.93
C GLY A 83 35.14 -0.03 3.07
N VAL A 84 35.29 -0.91 2.09
CA VAL A 84 34.17 -1.35 1.24
C VAL A 84 33.07 -2.06 2.04
N VAL A 85 33.42 -2.88 3.03
CA VAL A 85 32.43 -3.54 3.92
C VAL A 85 31.64 -2.51 4.73
N VAL A 86 32.30 -1.51 5.31
CA VAL A 86 31.62 -0.44 6.05
C VAL A 86 30.72 0.38 5.12
N ASP A 87 31.20 0.74 3.93
CA ASP A 87 30.43 1.51 2.96
C ASP A 87 29.20 0.74 2.46
N THR A 88 29.33 -0.58 2.25
CA THR A 88 28.19 -1.43 1.88
C THR A 88 27.16 -1.56 3.00
N LEU A 89 27.59 -1.70 4.25
CA LEU A 89 26.66 -1.68 5.40
C LEU A 89 25.92 -0.35 5.51
N LYS A 90 26.61 0.78 5.30
CA LYS A 90 25.99 2.12 5.25
C LYS A 90 24.99 2.25 4.11
N GLY A 91 25.33 1.72 2.93
CA GLY A 91 24.43 1.67 1.78
C GLY A 91 23.15 0.90 2.10
N MET A 92 23.29 -0.32 2.64
CA MET A 92 22.14 -1.14 3.07
C MET A 92 21.28 -0.43 4.12
N LYS A 93 21.89 0.26 5.09
CA LYS A 93 21.16 1.08 6.07
C LYS A 93 20.32 2.15 5.36
N SER A 94 20.94 2.96 4.50
CA SER A 94 20.26 4.02 3.74
C SER A 94 19.08 3.46 2.92
N ASP A 95 19.28 2.33 2.26
CA ASP A 95 18.23 1.74 1.43
C ASP A 95 17.08 1.18 2.29
N LEU A 96 17.39 0.61 3.45
CA LEU A 96 16.40 0.15 4.40
C LEU A 96 15.61 1.30 5.05
N GLU A 97 16.25 2.45 5.30
CA GLU A 97 15.58 3.68 5.76
C GLU A 97 14.58 4.21 4.71
N LYS A 98 14.96 4.20 3.43
CA LYS A 98 14.05 4.57 2.33
C LYS A 98 12.90 3.59 2.20
N PHE A 99 13.17 2.29 2.35
CA PHE A 99 12.14 1.27 2.35
C PHE A 99 11.16 1.47 3.51
N HIS A 100 11.66 1.72 4.73
CA HIS A 100 10.83 2.05 5.90
C HIS A 100 9.92 3.25 5.65
N ALA A 101 10.46 4.34 5.10
CA ALA A 101 9.67 5.52 4.76
C ALA A 101 8.57 5.19 3.73
N SER A 102 8.90 4.40 2.71
CA SER A 102 7.93 3.98 1.68
C SER A 102 6.81 3.11 2.25
N VAL A 103 7.10 2.27 3.25
CA VAL A 103 6.10 1.45 3.95
C VAL A 103 5.16 2.32 4.77
N LEU A 104 5.67 3.35 5.47
CA LEU A 104 4.84 4.30 6.21
C LEU A 104 3.94 5.11 5.27
N ASP A 105 4.46 5.54 4.12
CA ASP A 105 3.67 6.24 3.10
C ASP A 105 2.55 5.33 2.54
N ALA A 106 2.86 4.06 2.28
CA ALA A 106 1.87 3.08 1.84
C ALA A 106 0.78 2.85 2.90
N GLN A 107 1.15 2.79 4.18
CA GLN A 107 0.20 2.67 5.28
C GLN A 107 -0.75 3.86 5.33
N ALA A 108 -0.21 5.09 5.27
CA ALA A 108 -1.01 6.31 5.26
C ALA A 108 -1.97 6.35 4.05
N LEU A 109 -1.51 5.89 2.89
CA LEU A 109 -2.32 5.82 1.68
C LEU A 109 -3.48 4.82 1.81
N VAL A 110 -3.24 3.64 2.38
CA VAL A 110 -4.28 2.62 2.61
C VAL A 110 -5.33 3.17 3.57
N THR A 111 -4.92 3.71 4.73
CA THR A 111 -5.85 4.29 5.70
C THR A 111 -6.72 5.38 5.08
N ARG A 112 -6.13 6.30 4.31
CA ARG A 112 -6.87 7.36 3.63
C ARG A 112 -7.87 6.82 2.60
N THR A 113 -7.47 5.78 1.87
CA THR A 113 -8.33 5.16 0.85
C THR A 113 -9.51 4.45 1.51
N ASP A 114 -9.28 3.76 2.63
CA ASP A 114 -10.32 3.09 3.40
C ASP A 114 -11.32 4.11 3.99
N GLU A 115 -10.83 5.22 4.57
CA GLU A 115 -11.67 6.31 5.07
C GLU A 115 -12.54 6.92 3.95
N GLN A 116 -11.95 7.16 2.78
CA GLN A 116 -12.68 7.69 1.63
C GLN A 116 -13.73 6.70 1.11
N ALA A 117 -13.38 5.42 1.01
CA ALA A 117 -14.33 4.38 0.61
C ALA A 117 -15.50 4.27 1.60
N GLN A 118 -15.23 4.36 2.91
CA GLN A 118 -16.28 4.36 3.94
C GLN A 118 -17.20 5.59 3.81
N ALA A 119 -16.64 6.77 3.56
CA ALA A 119 -17.43 7.98 3.35
C ALA A 119 -18.32 7.87 2.09
N ASP A 120 -17.76 7.34 1.00
CA ASP A 120 -18.51 7.15 -0.25
C ASP A 120 -19.60 6.09 -0.10
N LEU A 121 -19.33 4.97 0.57
CA LEU A 121 -20.34 3.95 0.90
C LEU A 121 -21.46 4.55 1.77
N THR A 122 -21.11 5.32 2.80
CA THR A 122 -22.10 5.97 3.67
C THR A 122 -22.99 6.93 2.88
N ARG A 123 -22.40 7.70 1.95
CA ARG A 123 -23.16 8.59 1.06
C ARG A 123 -24.08 7.81 0.12
N ILE A 124 -23.61 6.71 -0.46
CA ILE A 124 -24.42 5.84 -1.33
C ILE A 124 -25.58 5.25 -0.54
N VAL A 125 -25.34 4.69 0.64
CA VAL A 125 -26.39 4.13 1.50
C VAL A 125 -27.42 5.20 1.84
N ALA A 126 -27.01 6.38 2.33
CA ALA A 126 -27.92 7.47 2.65
C ALA A 126 -28.74 7.96 1.43
N ARG A 127 -28.15 7.93 0.23
CA ARG A 127 -28.87 8.23 -1.01
C ARG A 127 -29.86 7.13 -1.37
N THR A 128 -29.53 5.87 -1.12
CA THR A 128 -30.37 4.71 -1.47
C THR A 128 -31.52 4.51 -0.49
N GLU A 129 -31.31 4.79 0.80
CA GLU A 129 -32.35 4.74 1.85
C GLU A 129 -33.46 5.77 1.63
N ASN A 130 -33.15 6.90 0.99
CA ASN A 130 -34.12 7.95 0.66
C ASN A 130 -34.72 7.82 -0.75
N ILE A 131 -34.32 6.81 -1.53
CA ILE A 131 -34.95 6.53 -2.81
C ILE A 131 -36.16 5.64 -2.55
N ASP A 132 -37.35 6.23 -2.64
CA ASP A 132 -38.59 5.46 -2.82
C ASP A 132 -38.48 4.74 -4.17
N LEU A 133 -38.40 3.41 -4.12
CA LEU A 133 -38.29 2.52 -5.30
C LEU A 133 -39.62 2.39 -6.05
N GLY A 134 -40.43 3.45 -6.03
CA GLY A 134 -41.73 3.53 -6.69
C GLY A 134 -42.88 2.97 -5.86
N GLN A 135 -42.73 2.71 -4.55
CA GLN A 135 -43.88 2.31 -3.73
C GLN A 135 -44.91 3.43 -3.65
N GLN A 136 -44.45 4.68 -3.48
CA GLN A 136 -45.33 5.84 -3.39
C GLN A 136 -45.89 6.19 -4.78
N GLY A 137 -45.05 6.15 -5.81
CA GLY A 137 -45.50 6.34 -7.20
C GLY A 137 -46.50 5.29 -7.69
N HIS A 138 -46.43 4.04 -7.20
CA HIS A 138 -47.40 3.00 -7.56
C HIS A 138 -48.74 3.17 -6.83
N VAL A 139 -48.70 3.62 -5.58
CA VAL A 139 -49.91 3.94 -4.80
C VAL A 139 -50.61 5.17 -5.38
N ASP A 140 -49.86 6.20 -5.76
CA ASP A 140 -50.41 7.41 -6.39
C ASP A 140 -51.01 7.09 -7.76
N ALA A 141 -50.32 6.30 -8.59
CA ALA A 141 -50.87 5.86 -9.88
C ALA A 141 -52.13 4.98 -9.72
N GLN A 142 -52.18 4.11 -8.71
CA GLN A 142 -53.39 3.33 -8.44
C GLN A 142 -54.55 4.22 -8.02
N ASN A 143 -54.31 5.20 -7.13
CA ASN A 143 -55.33 6.15 -6.70
C ASN A 143 -55.84 7.01 -7.87
N ASP A 144 -54.95 7.52 -8.72
CA ASP A 144 -55.32 8.37 -9.86
C ASP A 144 -56.14 7.61 -10.92
N HIS A 145 -55.87 6.32 -11.12
CA HIS A 145 -56.59 5.48 -12.10
C HIS A 145 -57.75 4.67 -11.50
N THR A 146 -58.08 4.84 -10.21
CA THR A 146 -59.21 4.12 -9.57
C THR A 146 -60.57 4.48 -10.19
N GLY A 147 -60.66 5.62 -10.88
CA GLY A 147 -61.87 6.10 -11.56
C GLY A 147 -61.86 5.96 -13.08
N ASP A 148 -60.80 5.42 -13.70
CA ASP A 148 -60.73 5.29 -15.15
C ASP A 148 -61.66 4.18 -15.64
N VAL A 149 -62.72 4.59 -16.33
CA VAL A 149 -63.56 3.69 -17.12
C VAL A 149 -62.85 3.43 -18.45
N PRO A 150 -62.72 2.16 -18.88
CA PRO A 150 -62.22 1.85 -20.22
C PRO A 150 -63.04 2.61 -21.25
N SER A 151 -62.41 3.51 -22.01
CA SER A 151 -63.07 4.16 -23.14
C SER A 151 -63.24 3.10 -24.23
N ASP A 152 -64.40 2.45 -24.25
CA ASP A 152 -64.81 1.67 -25.40
C ASP A 152 -65.09 2.64 -26.57
N GLU A 153 -64.41 2.34 -27.66
CA GLU A 153 -64.65 2.79 -29.03
C GLU A 153 -64.09 4.18 -29.44
N PRO A 154 -63.16 4.23 -30.41
CA PRO A 154 -62.74 5.50 -31.01
C PRO A 154 -63.94 6.17 -31.70
N PRO A 155 -64.05 7.51 -31.66
CA PRO A 155 -65.19 8.21 -32.23
C PRO A 155 -65.30 7.90 -33.72
N ALA A 156 -66.49 7.46 -34.14
CA ALA A 156 -66.80 7.28 -35.56
C ALA A 156 -66.55 8.61 -36.28
N ALA A 157 -65.82 8.54 -37.40
CA ALA A 157 -65.62 9.68 -38.28
C ALA A 157 -67.00 10.21 -38.73
N ASP A 158 -67.27 11.46 -38.38
CA ASP A 158 -68.47 12.21 -38.77
C ASP A 158 -68.36 12.54 -40.26
N ASP A 159 -69.01 11.73 -41.10
CA ASP A 159 -69.14 11.93 -42.54
C ASP A 159 -70.47 12.63 -42.84
N SER A 160 -70.68 13.80 -42.22
CA SER A 160 -71.80 14.70 -42.53
C SER A 160 -71.39 15.64 -43.67
N ASP A 161 -71.54 15.15 -44.91
CA ASP A 161 -71.51 15.95 -46.13
C ASP A 161 -72.76 16.85 -46.14
N GLU A 162 -72.55 18.16 -46.02
CA GLU A 162 -73.57 19.20 -46.07
C GLU A 162 -74.33 19.15 -47.40
N THR A 163 -75.64 18.90 -47.34
CA THR A 163 -76.53 19.17 -48.46
C THR A 163 -76.95 20.64 -48.51
N ASP A 164 -77.15 21.08 -49.76
CA ASP A 164 -77.94 22.24 -50.23
C ASP A 164 -77.16 23.58 -50.34
N GLU A 165 -77.26 24.40 -51.39
CA GLU A 165 -78.34 24.62 -52.36
C GLU A 165 -77.84 25.54 -53.51
N ASP A 166 -78.39 25.35 -54.71
CA ASP A 166 -78.71 26.31 -55.79
C ASP A 166 -77.73 27.41 -56.30
N ALA A 167 -77.46 27.39 -57.62
CA ALA A 167 -77.22 28.60 -58.41
C ALA A 167 -77.65 28.41 -59.87
N SER A 168 -78.65 29.22 -60.24
CA SER A 168 -79.32 29.48 -61.53
C SER A 168 -78.51 29.36 -62.83
#